data_AF-A0A168NSX4-F1
#
_entry.id   AF-A0A168NSX4-F1
#
_cell.length_a   1.000
_cell.length_b   1.000
_cell.length_c   1.000
_cell.angle_alpha   90.00
_cell.angle_beta   90.00
_cell.angle_gamma   90.00
#
_symmetry.space_group_name_H-M   'P 1'
#
loop_
_entity.id
_entity.type
_entity.pdbx_description
1 polymer ?
#
loop_
_entity_poly.entity_id
_entity_poly.type
_entity_poly.pdbx_seq_one_letter_code
_entity_poly.pdbx_strand_id
1 'polypeptide(L)'
;MPITRKEKQLLDSQREIEWIKRQIEQIEQEERANQEAHKYVIPQDATEEHVTESIQETKAKIDELKSEYDMLCQFNKSKEALAKAVDHQHFTLSALYPRQSDHESMEIKKATEEQINTRDEHVVQFMKTLKKLNKRQKELTEIQQKIMRQHEKNKDISAKVDTLRSNKRKQNANPEATELLQAMNAKRDQISLIRGVLNGIILESGIAWDEDERWLNTMLRIGETLPTF
;
A
#
# COMPACT_ATOMS: atom_id res chain seq x y z
N MET A 1 42.79 41.28 2.54
CA MET A 1 44.19 40.82 2.35
C MET A 1 44.83 41.68 1.28
N PRO A 2 46.06 42.18 1.45
CA PRO A 2 46.73 42.97 0.42
C PRO A 2 47.12 42.07 -0.77
N ILE A 3 46.75 42.48 -1.98
CA ILE A 3 47.08 41.81 -3.24
C ILE A 3 48.61 41.74 -3.37
N THR A 4 49.14 40.55 -3.63
CA THR A 4 50.59 40.36 -3.77
C THR A 4 51.09 41.05 -5.04
N ARG A 5 52.37 41.47 -5.06
CA ARG A 5 52.96 42.19 -6.19
C ARG A 5 52.84 41.42 -7.52
N LYS A 6 52.84 40.09 -7.47
CA LYS A 6 52.64 39.20 -8.63
C LYS A 6 51.20 39.21 -9.13
N GLU A 7 50.21 39.16 -8.23
CA GLU A 7 48.79 39.26 -8.58
C GLU A 7 48.47 40.63 -9.19
N LYS A 8 49.08 41.71 -8.69
CA LYS A 8 48.95 43.04 -9.27
C LYS A 8 49.49 43.10 -10.71
N GLN A 9 50.67 42.54 -10.96
CA GLN A 9 51.23 42.45 -12.31
C GLN A 9 50.38 41.62 -13.27
N LEU A 10 49.78 40.53 -12.78
CA LEU A 10 48.85 39.71 -13.55
C LEU A 10 47.58 40.48 -13.93
N LEU A 11 47.00 41.22 -12.99
CA LEU A 11 45.82 42.06 -13.24
C LEU A 11 46.13 43.21 -14.21
N ASP A 12 47.28 43.88 -14.05
CA ASP A 12 47.71 44.96 -14.94
C ASP A 12 47.93 44.42 -16.36
N SER A 13 48.59 43.26 -16.50
CA SER A 13 48.79 42.60 -17.80
C SER A 13 47.46 42.15 -18.43
N GLN A 14 46.53 41.63 -17.65
CA GLN A 14 45.23 41.21 -18.17
C GLN A 14 44.40 42.41 -18.64
N ARG A 15 44.46 43.54 -17.93
CA ARG A 15 43.81 44.78 -18.34
C ARG A 15 44.42 45.35 -19.63
N GLU A 16 45.74 45.25 -19.78
CA GLU A 16 46.43 45.66 -21.00
C GLU A 16 46.03 44.77 -22.20
N ILE A 17 45.93 43.45 -21.99
CA ILE A 17 45.45 42.51 -23.03
C ILE A 17 44.02 42.86 -23.46
N GLU A 18 43.12 43.14 -22.51
CA GLU A 18 41.74 43.53 -22.82
C GLU A 18 41.67 44.87 -23.57
N TRP A 19 42.54 45.81 -23.21
CA TRP A 19 42.62 47.10 -23.89
C TRP A 19 43.12 46.96 -25.33
N ILE A 20 44.18 46.18 -25.57
CA ILE A 20 44.70 45.90 -26.92
C ILE A 20 43.65 45.18 -27.76
N LYS A 21 42.91 44.20 -27.18
CA LYS A 21 41.82 43.51 -27.90
C LYS A 21 40.74 44.47 -28.39
N ARG A 22 40.34 45.45 -27.57
CA ARG A 22 39.36 46.47 -27.98
C ARG A 22 39.89 47.37 -29.09
N GLN A 23 41.18 47.73 -29.06
CA GLN A 23 41.78 48.52 -30.14
C GLN A 23 41.82 47.76 -31.46
N ILE A 24 42.18 46.47 -31.43
CA ILE A 24 42.16 45.62 -32.63
C ILE A 24 40.74 45.55 -33.19
N GLU A 25 39.74 45.29 -32.36
CA GLU A 25 38.34 45.22 -32.79
C GLU A 25 37.86 46.54 -33.42
N GLN A 26 38.25 47.68 -32.85
CA GLN A 26 37.92 48.99 -33.42
C GLN A 26 38.57 49.21 -34.79
N ILE A 27 39.85 48.88 -34.93
CA ILE A 27 40.57 49.00 -36.21
C ILE A 27 39.96 48.07 -37.27
N GLU A 28 39.61 46.83 -36.91
CA GLU A 28 38.95 45.91 -37.83
C GLU A 28 37.58 46.42 -38.29
N GLN A 29 36.82 47.08 -37.40
CA GLN A 29 35.55 47.70 -37.77
C GLN A 29 35.74 48.90 -38.70
N GLU A 30 36.74 49.75 -38.43
CA GLU A 30 37.09 50.89 -39.28
C GLU A 30 37.59 50.45 -40.67
N GLU A 31 38.40 49.38 -40.75
CA GLU A 31 38.85 48.81 -42.03
C GLU A 31 37.69 48.22 -42.84
N ARG A 32 36.77 47.49 -42.20
CA ARG A 32 35.56 46.97 -42.87
C ARG A 32 34.68 48.12 -43.38
N ALA A 33 34.47 49.14 -42.56
CA ALA A 33 33.70 50.32 -42.96
C ALA A 33 34.33 51.05 -44.15
N ASN A 34 35.66 51.20 -44.17
CA ASN A 34 36.39 51.81 -45.29
C ASN A 34 36.32 50.96 -46.58
N GLN A 35 36.42 49.63 -46.46
CA GLN A 35 36.25 48.72 -47.60
C GLN A 35 34.83 48.80 -48.18
N GLU A 36 33.81 48.89 -47.33
CA GLU A 36 32.42 49.07 -47.76
C GLU A 36 32.20 50.45 -48.40
N ALA A 37 32.82 51.51 -47.87
CA ALA A 37 32.73 52.86 -48.43
C ALA A 37 33.29 52.95 -49.86
N HIS A 38 34.38 52.25 -50.16
CA HIS A 38 34.95 52.17 -51.51
C HIS A 38 34.05 51.45 -52.51
N LYS A 39 33.09 50.63 -52.06
CA LYS A 39 32.13 49.92 -52.91
C LYS A 39 31.04 50.82 -53.50
N TYR A 40 30.81 52.00 -52.91
CA TYR A 40 29.77 52.95 -53.32
C TYR A 40 30.33 54.18 -54.06
N VAL A 41 31.62 54.19 -54.42
CA VAL A 41 32.23 55.26 -55.20
C VAL A 41 31.87 55.08 -56.68
N ILE A 42 31.13 56.04 -57.23
CA ILE A 42 30.75 56.05 -58.65
C ILE A 42 32.03 56.27 -59.49
N PRO A 43 32.37 55.35 -60.42
CA PRO A 43 33.54 55.52 -61.31
C PRO A 43 33.43 56.82 -62.12
N GLN A 44 34.57 57.51 -62.34
CA GLN A 44 34.60 58.78 -63.10
C GLN A 44 34.21 58.61 -64.58
N ASP A 45 34.18 57.37 -65.10
CA ASP A 45 33.80 57.00 -66.46
C ASP A 45 32.38 56.39 -66.57
N ALA A 46 31.50 56.61 -65.58
CA ALA A 46 30.17 56.02 -65.59
C ALA A 46 29.24 56.66 -66.63
N THR A 47 28.89 55.90 -67.68
CA THR A 47 27.81 56.22 -68.63
C THR A 47 26.42 56.16 -67.97
N GLU A 48 25.43 56.91 -68.50
CA GLU A 48 24.05 56.94 -67.99
C GLU A 48 23.43 55.53 -67.85
N GLU A 49 23.74 54.61 -68.76
CA GLU A 49 23.27 53.22 -68.72
C GLU A 49 23.77 52.48 -67.45
N HIS A 50 25.02 52.68 -67.04
CA HIS A 50 25.59 52.03 -65.84
C HIS A 50 24.92 52.56 -64.56
N VAL A 51 24.54 53.84 -64.53
CA VAL A 51 23.78 54.42 -63.42
C VAL A 51 22.39 53.79 -63.36
N THR A 52 21.73 53.58 -64.51
CA THR A 52 20.40 52.94 -64.54
C THR A 52 20.42 51.48 -64.12
N GLU A 53 21.43 50.71 -64.55
CA GLU A 53 21.63 49.31 -64.13
C GLU A 53 21.91 49.23 -62.62
N SER A 54 22.79 50.08 -62.09
CA SER A 54 23.08 50.12 -60.64
C SER A 54 21.85 50.50 -59.81
N ILE A 55 21.00 51.41 -60.31
CA ILE A 55 19.71 51.75 -59.67
C ILE A 55 18.78 50.54 -59.66
N GLN A 56 18.71 49.77 -60.76
CA GLN A 56 17.86 48.58 -60.83
C GLN A 56 18.36 47.47 -59.90
N GLU A 57 19.66 47.20 -59.86
CA GLU A 57 20.27 46.24 -58.93
C GLU A 57 20.03 46.63 -57.47
N THR A 58 20.20 47.92 -57.15
CA THR A 58 19.97 48.42 -55.79
C THR A 58 18.49 48.32 -55.41
N LYS A 59 17.56 48.59 -56.34
CA LYS A 59 16.12 48.40 -56.11
C LYS A 59 15.78 46.93 -55.87
N ALA A 60 16.29 46.02 -56.69
CA ALA A 60 16.09 44.58 -56.51
C ALA A 60 16.60 44.12 -55.13
N LYS A 61 17.78 44.62 -54.72
CA LYS A 61 18.35 44.32 -53.41
C LYS A 61 17.54 44.91 -52.23
N ILE A 62 16.99 46.10 -52.40
CA ILE A 62 16.07 46.70 -51.42
C ILE A 62 14.81 45.84 -51.29
N ASP A 63 14.26 45.33 -52.39
CA ASP A 63 13.07 44.51 -52.36
C ASP A 63 13.33 43.11 -51.77
N GLU A 64 14.51 42.53 -52.03
CA GLU A 64 14.99 41.32 -51.34
C GLU A 64 15.11 41.53 -49.83
N LEU A 65 15.77 42.61 -49.40
CA LEU A 65 15.92 42.96 -47.98
C LEU A 65 14.57 43.22 -47.29
N LYS A 66 13.61 43.84 -47.99
CA LYS A 66 12.23 44.00 -47.47
C LYS A 66 11.56 42.64 -47.27
N SER A 67 11.69 41.73 -48.24
CA SER A 67 11.14 40.39 -48.13
C SER A 67 11.76 39.61 -46.96
N GLU A 68 13.08 39.70 -46.77
CA GLU A 68 13.77 39.10 -45.62
C GLU A 68 13.29 39.72 -44.30
N TYR A 69 13.15 41.04 -44.25
CA TYR A 69 12.64 41.74 -43.07
C TYR A 69 11.21 41.31 -42.72
N ASP A 70 10.34 41.19 -43.72
CA ASP A 70 8.97 40.72 -43.53
C ASP A 70 8.92 39.29 -43.01
N MET A 71 9.77 38.40 -43.54
CA MET A 71 9.92 37.04 -43.02
C MET A 71 10.39 37.03 -41.56
N LEU A 72 11.38 37.84 -41.21
CA LEU A 72 11.85 37.97 -39.83
C LEU A 72 10.78 38.52 -38.89
N CYS A 73 9.97 39.48 -39.36
CA CYS A 73 8.83 40.00 -38.61
C CYS A 73 7.77 38.92 -38.37
N GLN A 74 7.44 38.12 -39.38
CA GLN A 74 6.51 37.00 -39.23
C GLN A 74 7.05 35.93 -38.28
N PHE A 75 8.34 35.61 -38.39
CA PHE A 75 9.01 34.68 -37.49
C PHE A 75 8.93 35.15 -36.04
N ASN A 76 9.26 36.41 -35.76
CA ASN A 76 9.17 36.98 -34.41
C ASN A 76 7.74 36.96 -33.85
N LYS A 77 6.74 37.32 -34.67
CA LYS A 77 5.32 37.22 -34.27
C LYS A 77 4.92 35.77 -33.94
N SER A 78 5.36 34.81 -34.74
CA SER A 78 5.08 33.38 -34.50
C SER A 78 5.74 32.88 -33.21
N LYS A 79 6.97 33.33 -32.93
CA LYS A 79 7.70 33.00 -31.72
C LYS A 79 7.01 33.54 -30.47
N GLU A 80 6.52 34.78 -30.52
CA GLU A 80 5.77 35.37 -29.41
C GLU A 80 4.44 34.64 -29.17
N ALA A 81 3.73 34.26 -30.23
CA ALA A 81 2.51 33.47 -30.12
C ALA A 81 2.78 32.07 -29.51
N LEU A 82 3.87 31.41 -29.93
CA LEU A 82 4.28 30.12 -29.37
C LEU A 82 4.64 30.24 -27.89
N ALA A 83 5.39 31.28 -27.50
CA ALA A 83 5.74 31.53 -26.10
C ALA A 83 4.47 31.69 -25.24
N LYS A 84 3.51 32.50 -25.69
CA LYS A 84 2.21 32.63 -25.01
C LYS A 84 1.48 31.29 -24.92
N ALA A 85 1.45 30.49 -25.98
CA ALA A 85 0.78 29.19 -25.95
C ALA A 85 1.43 28.22 -24.93
N VAL A 86 2.76 28.20 -24.88
CA VAL A 86 3.50 27.39 -23.90
C VAL A 86 3.20 27.84 -22.47
N ASP A 87 3.15 29.14 -22.20
CA ASP A 87 2.81 29.66 -20.87
C ASP A 87 1.38 29.26 -20.44
N HIS A 88 0.41 29.38 -21.35
CA HIS A 88 -0.98 28.96 -21.08
C HIS A 88 -1.07 27.45 -20.83
N GLN A 89 -0.35 26.65 -21.63
CA GLN A 89 -0.30 25.20 -21.45
C GLN A 89 0.37 24.82 -20.12
N HIS A 90 1.47 25.48 -19.75
CA HIS A 90 2.14 25.28 -18.47
C HIS A 90 1.19 25.57 -17.29
N PHE A 91 0.45 26.68 -17.35
CA PHE A 91 -0.55 27.02 -16.34
C PHE A 91 -1.66 25.97 -16.26
N THR A 92 -2.20 25.55 -17.41
CA THR A 92 -3.29 24.57 -17.48
C THR A 92 -2.84 23.20 -16.96
N LEU A 93 -1.64 22.76 -17.34
CA LEU A 93 -1.04 21.52 -16.82
C LEU A 93 -0.81 21.59 -15.31
N SER A 94 -0.30 22.71 -14.81
CA SER A 94 -0.07 22.89 -13.36
C SER A 94 -1.37 22.92 -12.56
N ALA A 95 -2.46 23.44 -13.14
CA ALA A 95 -3.77 23.49 -12.52
C ALA A 95 -4.48 22.13 -12.53
N LEU A 96 -4.43 21.40 -13.65
CA LEU A 96 -5.07 20.08 -13.79
C LEU A 96 -4.29 18.97 -13.11
N TYR A 97 -2.96 19.06 -13.13
CA TYR A 97 -2.04 18.07 -12.57
C TYR A 97 -1.00 18.77 -11.70
N PRO A 98 -1.41 19.32 -10.55
CA PRO A 98 -0.47 19.90 -9.61
C PRO A 98 0.55 18.82 -9.23
N ARG A 99 1.84 19.08 -9.48
CA ARG A 99 2.89 18.22 -8.97
C ARG A 99 2.76 18.25 -7.46
N GLN A 100 2.39 17.12 -6.87
CA GLN A 100 2.42 16.94 -5.42
C GLN A 100 3.80 17.38 -4.94
N SER A 101 3.83 18.18 -3.88
CA SER A 101 5.11 18.59 -3.32
C SER A 101 5.87 17.32 -2.89
N ASP A 102 7.21 17.33 -3.01
CA ASP A 102 8.03 16.18 -2.59
C ASP A 102 7.73 15.79 -1.14
N HIS A 103 7.29 16.76 -0.32
CA HIS A 103 6.85 16.56 1.05
C HIS A 103 5.57 15.73 1.15
N GLU A 104 4.49 16.11 0.44
CA GLU A 104 3.23 15.34 0.44
C GLU A 104 3.44 13.92 -0.11
N SER A 105 4.25 13.75 -1.15
CA SER A 105 4.58 12.43 -1.68
C SER A 105 5.33 11.57 -0.64
N MET A 106 6.25 12.18 0.12
CA MET A 106 6.97 11.49 1.18
C MET A 106 6.06 11.13 2.35
N GLU A 107 5.13 12.01 2.75
CA GLU A 107 4.15 11.73 3.80
C GLU A 107 3.22 10.58 3.43
N ILE A 108 2.70 10.57 2.20
CA ILE A 108 1.86 9.47 1.69
C ILE A 108 2.64 8.15 1.71
N LYS A 109 3.91 8.16 1.26
CA LYS A 109 4.77 6.96 1.29
C LYS A 109 4.97 6.47 2.72
N LYS A 110 5.28 7.37 3.65
CA LYS A 110 5.48 7.02 5.06
C LYS A 110 4.21 6.43 5.69
N ALA A 111 3.06 7.06 5.48
CA ALA A 111 1.78 6.56 5.95
C ALA A 111 1.45 5.16 5.37
N THR A 112 1.77 4.96 4.09
CA THR A 112 1.57 3.65 3.44
C THR A 112 2.48 2.58 4.05
N GLU A 113 3.75 2.92 4.32
CA GLU A 113 4.72 2.00 4.94
C GLU A 113 4.32 1.65 6.38
N GLU A 114 3.83 2.62 7.17
CA GLU A 114 3.29 2.39 8.52
C GLU A 114 2.09 1.42 8.50
N GLN A 115 1.18 1.57 7.53
CA GLN A 115 0.04 0.66 7.36
C GLN A 115 0.48 -0.76 6.97
N ILE A 116 1.49 -0.88 6.10
CA ILE A 116 2.06 -2.18 5.71
C ILE A 116 2.68 -2.87 6.93
N ASN A 117 3.46 -2.14 7.73
CA ASN A 117 4.08 -2.69 8.94
C ASN A 117 3.03 -3.15 9.96
N THR A 118 1.97 -2.34 10.16
CA THR A 118 0.86 -2.69 11.05
C THR A 118 0.16 -3.97 10.59
N ARG A 119 -0.10 -4.11 9.29
CA ARG A 119 -0.66 -5.32 8.70
C ARG A 119 0.23 -6.53 8.97
N ASP A 120 1.52 -6.40 8.75
CA ASP A 120 2.47 -7.51 8.88
C ASP A 120 2.60 -7.96 10.35
N GLU A 121 2.57 -7.03 11.30
CA GLU A 121 2.48 -7.35 12.74
C GLU A 121 1.21 -8.16 13.07
N HIS A 122 0.05 -7.77 12.54
CA HIS A 122 -1.19 -8.51 12.74
C HIS A 122 -1.13 -9.92 12.12
N VAL A 123 -0.53 -10.07 10.94
CA VAL A 123 -0.33 -11.39 10.32
C VAL A 123 0.56 -12.28 11.19
N VAL A 124 1.65 -11.74 11.75
CA VAL A 124 2.52 -12.49 12.66
C VAL A 124 1.76 -12.90 13.93
N GLN A 125 0.97 -12.02 14.52
CA GLN A 125 0.14 -12.35 15.68
C GLN A 125 -0.90 -13.42 15.36
N PHE A 126 -1.57 -13.31 14.21
CA PHE A 126 -2.53 -14.30 13.73
C PHE A 126 -1.88 -15.68 13.60
N MET A 127 -0.72 -15.77 12.95
CA MET A 127 0.01 -17.03 12.79
C MET A 127 0.43 -17.65 14.12
N LYS A 128 0.85 -16.83 15.10
CA LYS A 128 1.16 -17.28 16.46
C LYS A 128 -0.08 -17.86 17.15
N THR A 129 -1.23 -17.19 17.05
CA THR A 129 -2.48 -17.65 17.64
C THR A 129 -2.99 -18.93 16.97
N LEU A 130 -2.93 -19.01 15.64
CA LEU A 130 -3.29 -20.20 14.87
C LEU A 130 -2.44 -21.42 15.28
N LYS A 131 -1.13 -21.22 15.48
CA LYS A 131 -0.25 -22.28 15.97
C LYS A 131 -0.64 -22.76 17.38
N LYS A 132 -1.01 -21.84 18.28
CA LYS A 132 -1.51 -22.18 19.62
C LYS A 132 -2.83 -22.95 19.54
N LEU A 133 -3.77 -22.52 18.70
CA LEU A 133 -5.05 -23.18 18.47
C LEU A 133 -4.85 -24.62 18.00
N ASN A 134 -4.03 -24.82 16.97
CA ASN A 134 -3.70 -26.15 16.45
C ASN A 134 -3.06 -27.05 17.51
N LYS A 135 -2.21 -26.50 18.38
CA LYS A 135 -1.65 -27.25 19.51
C LYS A 135 -2.74 -27.69 20.49
N ARG A 136 -3.62 -26.78 20.89
CA ARG A 136 -4.74 -27.09 21.82
C ARG A 136 -5.72 -28.09 21.22
N GLN A 137 -5.99 -28.02 19.92
CA GLN A 137 -6.84 -28.97 19.23
C GLN A 137 -6.25 -30.38 19.28
N LYS A 138 -4.94 -30.53 19.04
CA LYS A 138 -4.25 -31.83 19.19
C LYS A 138 -4.34 -32.37 20.62
N GLU A 139 -4.06 -31.52 21.62
CA GLU A 139 -4.19 -31.90 23.04
C GLU A 139 -5.62 -32.35 23.37
N LEU A 140 -6.64 -31.66 22.85
CA LEU A 140 -8.05 -32.00 23.04
C LEU A 140 -8.38 -33.36 22.40
N THR A 141 -7.91 -33.63 21.18
CA THR A 141 -8.11 -34.94 20.52
C THR A 141 -7.44 -36.07 21.32
N GLU A 142 -6.24 -35.85 21.86
CA GLU A 142 -5.57 -36.84 22.71
C GLU A 142 -6.34 -37.12 24.00
N ILE A 143 -6.89 -36.08 24.65
CA ILE A 143 -7.72 -36.23 25.85
C ILE A 143 -9.00 -36.99 25.52
N GLN A 144 -9.68 -36.66 24.42
CA GLN A 144 -10.88 -37.36 23.97
C GLN A 144 -10.61 -38.86 23.75
N GLN A 145 -9.50 -39.21 23.09
CA GLN A 145 -9.11 -40.60 22.91
C GLN A 145 -8.84 -41.31 24.24
N LYS A 146 -8.19 -40.65 25.21
CA LYS A 146 -7.99 -41.21 26.55
C LYS A 146 -9.32 -41.45 27.27
N ILE A 147 -10.25 -40.50 27.19
CA ILE A 147 -11.59 -40.63 27.77
C ILE A 147 -12.34 -41.81 27.16
N MET A 148 -12.32 -41.96 25.83
CA MET A 148 -12.95 -43.11 25.15
C MET A 148 -12.39 -44.44 25.63
N ARG A 149 -11.05 -44.59 25.70
CA ARG A 149 -10.40 -45.80 26.22
C ARG A 149 -10.76 -46.07 27.68
N GLN A 150 -10.91 -45.02 28.49
CA GLN A 150 -11.33 -45.19 29.88
C GLN A 150 -12.79 -45.62 29.98
N HIS A 151 -13.69 -45.10 29.13
CA HIS A 151 -15.07 -45.55 29.06
C HIS A 151 -15.17 -47.03 28.66
N GLU A 152 -14.38 -47.48 27.68
CA GLU A 152 -14.30 -48.90 27.32
C GLU A 152 -13.88 -49.77 28.52
N LYS A 153 -12.80 -49.38 29.21
CA LYS A 153 -12.36 -50.09 30.43
C LYS A 153 -13.42 -50.10 31.52
N ASN A 154 -14.08 -48.97 31.75
CA ASN A 154 -15.14 -48.86 32.75
C ASN A 154 -16.32 -49.77 32.38
N LYS A 155 -16.68 -49.85 31.09
CA LYS A 155 -17.72 -50.76 30.59
C LYS A 155 -17.35 -52.22 30.83
N ASP A 156 -16.11 -52.60 30.57
CA ASP A 156 -15.61 -53.97 30.84
C ASP A 156 -15.64 -54.30 32.34
N ILE A 157 -15.26 -53.34 33.20
CA ILE A 157 -15.31 -53.51 34.65
C ILE A 157 -16.77 -53.63 35.13
N SER A 158 -17.66 -52.75 34.67
CA SER A 158 -19.09 -52.83 34.98
C SER A 158 -19.68 -54.18 34.57
N ALA A 159 -19.37 -54.68 33.37
CA ALA A 159 -19.79 -56.00 32.93
C ALA A 159 -19.28 -57.11 33.87
N LYS A 160 -18.01 -57.06 34.29
CA LYS A 160 -17.46 -58.02 35.28
C LYS A 160 -18.19 -57.91 36.63
N VAL A 161 -18.45 -56.71 37.12
CA VAL A 161 -19.20 -56.51 38.37
C VAL A 161 -20.62 -57.08 38.28
N ASP A 162 -21.30 -56.89 37.15
CA ASP A 162 -22.65 -57.43 36.92
C ASP A 162 -22.65 -58.96 36.85
N THR A 163 -21.64 -59.58 36.23
CA THR A 163 -21.47 -61.05 36.27
C THR A 163 -21.24 -61.58 37.69
N LEU A 164 -20.46 -60.88 38.51
CA LEU A 164 -20.23 -61.26 39.91
C LEU A 164 -21.50 -61.07 40.77
N ARG A 165 -22.22 -59.97 40.58
CA ARG A 165 -23.50 -59.69 41.27
C ARG A 165 -24.58 -60.70 40.90
N SER A 166 -24.70 -61.05 39.62
CA SER A 166 -25.67 -62.06 39.16
C SER A 166 -25.35 -63.47 39.69
N ASN A 167 -24.07 -63.84 39.78
CA ASN A 167 -23.66 -65.10 40.41
C ASN A 167 -23.94 -65.13 41.93
N LYS A 168 -23.76 -64.00 42.63
CA LYS A 168 -24.05 -63.88 44.07
C LYS A 168 -25.56 -63.87 44.37
N ARG A 169 -26.37 -63.26 43.51
CA ARG A 169 -27.85 -63.27 43.60
C ARG A 169 -28.43 -64.68 43.37
N LYS A 170 -27.80 -65.52 42.54
CA LYS A 170 -28.19 -66.93 42.37
C LYS A 170 -27.93 -67.80 43.61
N GLN A 171 -27.04 -67.39 44.51
CA GLN A 171 -26.73 -68.13 45.75
C GLN A 171 -27.59 -67.71 46.96
N ASN A 172 -28.14 -66.49 46.97
CA ASN A 172 -29.00 -65.97 48.03
C ASN A 172 -30.36 -65.53 47.44
N ALA A 173 -31.14 -66.48 46.94
CA ALA A 173 -32.43 -66.19 46.34
C ALA A 173 -33.53 -66.17 47.42
N ASN A 174 -33.84 -64.98 47.96
CA ASN A 174 -35.14 -64.70 48.56
C ASN A 174 -36.01 -64.04 47.47
N PRO A 175 -37.07 -64.69 46.95
CA PRO A 175 -37.78 -64.27 45.74
C PRO A 175 -38.38 -62.85 45.82
N GLU A 176 -38.83 -62.42 47.00
CA GLU A 176 -39.37 -61.05 47.21
C GLU A 176 -38.31 -59.95 47.04
N ALA A 177 -37.06 -60.20 47.47
CA ALA A 177 -35.98 -59.22 47.34
C ALA A 177 -35.52 -59.05 45.88
N THR A 178 -35.62 -60.10 45.08
CA THR A 178 -35.27 -60.06 43.65
C THR A 178 -36.31 -59.31 42.80
N GLU A 179 -37.60 -59.47 43.09
CA GLU A 179 -38.65 -58.68 42.43
C GLU A 179 -38.56 -57.21 42.80
N LEU A 180 -38.31 -56.88 44.07
CA LEU A 180 -38.14 -55.50 44.51
C LEU A 180 -36.93 -54.83 43.85
N LEU A 181 -35.81 -55.55 43.71
CA LEU A 181 -34.62 -55.06 43.01
C LEU A 181 -34.83 -54.89 41.51
N GLN A 182 -35.60 -55.77 40.86
CA GLN A 182 -35.98 -55.60 39.45
C GLN A 182 -36.90 -54.40 39.25
N ALA A 183 -37.89 -54.21 40.14
CA ALA A 183 -38.77 -53.05 40.10
C ALA A 183 -38.00 -51.74 40.35
N MET A 184 -37.06 -51.72 41.29
CA MET A 184 -36.20 -50.57 41.54
C MET A 184 -35.27 -50.26 40.36
N ASN A 185 -34.69 -51.28 39.72
CA ASN A 185 -33.86 -51.09 38.53
C ASN A 185 -34.69 -50.57 37.34
N ALA A 186 -35.89 -51.11 37.11
CA ALA A 186 -36.78 -50.61 36.06
C ALA A 186 -37.18 -49.14 36.28
N LYS A 187 -37.42 -48.74 37.54
CA LYS A 187 -37.68 -47.34 37.89
C LYS A 187 -36.43 -46.46 37.70
N ARG A 188 -35.24 -46.97 38.00
CA ARG A 188 -33.97 -46.28 37.75
C ARG A 188 -33.76 -46.02 36.26
N ASP A 189 -34.00 -47.02 35.42
CA ASP A 189 -33.87 -46.91 33.96
C ASP A 189 -34.88 -45.91 33.40
N GLN A 190 -36.12 -45.94 33.89
CA GLN A 190 -37.16 -44.97 33.53
C GLN A 190 -36.75 -43.53 33.89
N ILE A 191 -36.19 -43.32 35.08
CA ILE A 191 -35.69 -42.00 35.51
C ILE A 191 -34.51 -41.55 34.65
N SER A 192 -33.59 -42.47 34.30
CA SER A 192 -32.46 -42.16 33.43
C SER A 192 -32.91 -41.74 32.03
N LEU A 193 -33.92 -42.40 31.47
CA LEU A 193 -34.49 -42.06 30.16
C LEU A 193 -35.18 -40.70 30.18
N ILE A 194 -35.98 -40.42 31.21
CA ILE A 194 -36.64 -39.11 31.39
C ILE A 194 -35.59 -37.98 31.51
N ARG A 195 -34.51 -38.21 32.26
CA ARG A 195 -33.40 -37.25 32.39
C ARG A 195 -32.70 -36.98 31.05
N GLY A 196 -32.44 -38.02 30.26
CA GLY A 196 -31.84 -37.88 28.94
C GLY A 196 -32.71 -37.07 27.98
N VAL A 197 -34.03 -37.33 27.97
CA VAL A 197 -35.00 -36.59 27.16
C VAL A 197 -35.11 -35.13 27.62
N LEU A 198 -35.20 -34.87 28.93
CA LEU A 198 -35.26 -33.49 29.46
C LEU A 198 -33.98 -32.70 29.13
N ASN A 199 -32.80 -33.32 29.25
CA ASN A 199 -31.54 -32.68 28.88
C ASN A 199 -31.51 -32.32 27.38
N GLY A 200 -31.98 -33.24 26.52
CA GLY A 200 -32.10 -32.99 25.08
C GLY A 200 -33.04 -31.83 24.77
N ILE A 201 -34.25 -31.84 25.35
CA ILE A 201 -35.25 -30.77 25.15
C ILE A 201 -34.70 -29.41 25.61
N ILE A 202 -34.07 -29.33 26.77
CA ILE A 202 -33.54 -28.06 27.30
C ILE A 202 -32.42 -27.53 26.39
N LEU A 203 -31.48 -28.38 25.98
CA LEU A 203 -30.37 -27.97 25.11
C LEU A 203 -30.82 -27.60 23.69
N GLU A 204 -31.83 -28.27 23.15
CA GLU A 204 -32.37 -28.01 21.80
C GLU A 204 -33.37 -26.84 21.77
N SER A 205 -33.96 -26.47 22.91
CA SER A 205 -34.96 -25.39 23.01
C SER A 205 -34.39 -23.97 22.89
N GLY A 206 -33.06 -23.80 22.98
CA GLY A 206 -32.41 -22.49 22.91
C GLY A 206 -32.72 -21.57 24.11
N ILE A 207 -33.29 -22.09 25.19
CA ILE A 207 -33.52 -21.36 26.44
C ILE A 207 -32.18 -21.12 27.14
N ALA A 208 -31.95 -19.90 27.64
CA ALA A 208 -30.82 -19.55 28.50
C ALA A 208 -30.99 -20.18 29.90
N TRP A 209 -30.83 -21.51 29.96
CA TRP A 209 -31.06 -22.33 31.16
C TRP A 209 -30.06 -22.04 32.29
N ASP A 210 -28.96 -21.35 31.99
CA ASP A 210 -27.93 -20.89 32.91
C ASP A 210 -28.27 -19.56 33.59
N GLU A 211 -29.19 -18.77 33.02
CA GLU A 211 -29.63 -17.48 33.56
C GLU A 211 -30.85 -17.59 34.48
N ASP A 212 -31.69 -18.62 34.31
CA ASP A 212 -32.89 -18.87 35.14
C ASP A 212 -32.60 -19.92 36.23
N GLU A 213 -32.73 -19.51 37.49
CA GLU A 213 -32.50 -20.34 38.68
C GLU A 213 -33.33 -21.64 38.69
N ARG A 214 -34.53 -21.65 38.12
CA ARG A 214 -35.38 -22.85 38.04
C ARG A 214 -34.84 -23.84 37.01
N TRP A 215 -34.38 -23.34 35.86
CA TRP A 215 -33.79 -24.19 34.82
C TRP A 215 -32.42 -24.70 35.22
N LEU A 216 -31.61 -23.87 35.87
CA LEU A 216 -30.33 -24.25 36.44
C LEU A 216 -30.49 -25.37 37.47
N ASN A 217 -31.41 -25.22 38.43
CA ASN A 217 -31.70 -26.27 39.41
C ASN A 217 -32.20 -27.57 38.77
N THR A 218 -32.96 -27.47 37.68
CA THR A 218 -33.45 -28.63 36.93
C THR A 218 -32.29 -29.36 36.22
N MET A 219 -31.38 -28.62 35.58
CA MET A 219 -30.17 -29.16 34.94
C MET A 219 -29.22 -29.79 35.95
N LEU A 220 -29.06 -29.19 37.14
CA LEU A 220 -28.26 -29.77 38.22
C LEU A 220 -28.85 -31.10 38.71
N ARG A 221 -30.17 -31.18 38.92
CA ARG A 221 -30.85 -32.43 39.30
C ARG A 221 -30.81 -33.52 38.22
N ILE A 222 -30.73 -33.15 36.95
CA ILE A 222 -30.52 -34.07 35.83
C ILE A 222 -29.08 -34.64 35.90
N GLY A 223 -28.09 -33.80 36.22
CA GLY A 223 -26.67 -34.17 36.33
C GLY A 223 -26.27 -34.93 37.60
N GLU A 224 -27.04 -34.83 38.68
CA GLU A 224 -26.78 -35.59 39.92
C GLU A 224 -26.85 -37.10 39.70
N THR A 225 -25.79 -37.84 40.04
CA THR A 225 -25.77 -39.30 39.94
C THR A 225 -26.80 -39.93 40.86
N LEU A 226 -27.67 -40.80 40.33
CA LEU A 226 -28.65 -41.53 41.14
C LEU A 226 -27.95 -42.35 42.23
N PRO A 227 -28.38 -42.25 43.51
CA PRO A 227 -27.75 -42.97 44.61
C PRO A 227 -27.61 -44.46 44.27
N THR A 228 -26.42 -44.98 44.51
CA THR A 228 -26.11 -46.41 44.37
C THR A 228 -26.42 -47.09 45.71
N PHE A 229 -27.38 -48.00 45.71
CA PHE A 229 -27.62 -48.95 46.80
C PHE A 229 -26.92 -50.28 46.49
#